data_AF-A0A0F8CP23-F1
#
_entry.id   AF-A0A0F8CP23-F1
#
_cell.length_a   1.000
_cell.length_b   1.000
_cell.length_c   1.000
_cell.angle_alpha   90.00
_cell.angle_beta   90.00
_cell.angle_gamma   90.00
#
_symmetry.space_group_name_H-M   'P 1'
#
loop_
_entity.id
_entity.type
_entity.pdbx_description
1 polymer ?
#
loop_
_entity_poly.entity_id
_entity_poly.type
_entity_poly.pdbx_seq_one_letter_code
_entity_poly.pdbx_strand_id
1 'polypeptide(L)'
;MASVSFLPLGAIIQAVKVDGINIVQGFDNPEQYQQHNHPYFGETIGRVANRIKDATITNLNGQSYSLAENNGPNNLHGGNVGWGKKLWTEIECPTAREVPGIEGLTAAKTTAYGLTSKDGDEGFPGTVQATVFYTAGLQKINGRHVTVLAMEYEAELTGGAEETVINMTNHS
;
A
#
# COMPACT_ATOMS: atom_id res chain seq x y z
N MET A 1 15.15 6.82 -19.73
CA MET A 1 14.88 5.55 -19.02
C MET A 1 13.82 5.82 -17.99
N ALA A 2 12.87 4.91 -17.84
CA ALA A 2 11.88 5.02 -16.78
C ALA A 2 12.54 4.81 -15.43
N SER A 3 12.16 5.59 -14.43
CA SER A 3 12.64 5.42 -13.06
C SER A 3 11.46 5.54 -12.11
N VAL A 4 11.31 4.54 -11.25
CA VAL A 4 10.37 4.57 -10.13
C VAL A 4 11.16 4.74 -8.84
N SER A 5 10.60 5.45 -7.88
CA SER A 5 11.16 5.57 -6.54
C SER A 5 10.07 5.42 -5.49
N PHE A 6 10.46 4.77 -4.39
CA PHE A 6 9.58 4.44 -3.29
C PHE A 6 10.17 4.95 -1.98
N LEU A 7 9.32 5.19 -0.99
CA LEU A 7 9.73 5.51 0.37
C LEU A 7 9.33 4.38 1.33
N PRO A 8 10.16 4.04 2.33
CA PRO A 8 9.73 3.15 3.41
C PRO A 8 8.53 3.69 4.19
N LEU A 9 8.38 5.01 4.31
CA LEU A 9 7.16 5.62 4.85
C LEU A 9 5.97 5.28 3.95
N GLY A 10 4.96 4.62 4.50
CA GLY A 10 3.72 4.22 3.83
C GLY A 10 3.90 3.28 2.65
N ALA A 11 5.11 2.73 2.46
CA ALA A 11 5.54 2.12 1.20
C ALA A 11 5.13 2.98 -0.01
N ILE A 12 5.35 4.30 0.10
CA ILE A 12 4.80 5.32 -0.81
C ILE A 12 5.47 5.23 -2.17
N ILE A 13 4.68 5.34 -3.25
CA ILE A 13 5.18 5.65 -4.59
C ILE A 13 5.49 7.15 -4.63
N GLN A 14 6.78 7.51 -4.60
CA GLN A 14 7.20 8.90 -4.61
C GLN A 14 7.29 9.46 -6.02
N ALA A 15 7.76 8.65 -6.97
CA ALA A 15 7.85 9.07 -8.37
C ALA A 15 7.67 7.88 -9.31
N VAL A 16 7.03 8.17 -10.44
CA VAL A 16 7.00 7.32 -11.63
C VAL A 16 7.39 8.23 -12.79
N LYS A 17 8.61 8.09 -13.30
CA LYS A 17 9.11 8.94 -14.39
C LYS A 17 9.03 8.21 -15.71
N VAL A 18 8.32 8.79 -16.68
CA VAL A 18 8.27 8.35 -18.08
C VAL A 18 8.93 9.42 -18.92
N ASP A 19 9.98 9.06 -19.66
CA ASP A 19 10.81 9.99 -20.43
C ASP A 19 11.29 11.22 -19.64
N GLY A 20 11.62 11.00 -18.36
CA GLY A 20 12.11 12.03 -17.45
C GLY A 20 11.02 12.88 -16.78
N ILE A 21 9.76 12.73 -17.16
CA ILE A 21 8.62 13.46 -16.59
C ILE A 21 7.98 12.61 -15.49
N ASN A 22 7.84 13.16 -14.27
CA ASN A 22 7.09 12.51 -13.20
C ASN A 22 5.59 12.59 -13.49
N ILE A 23 4.90 11.44 -13.46
CA ILE A 23 3.47 11.36 -13.80
C ILE A 23 2.54 11.17 -12.60
N VAL A 24 3.09 11.12 -11.38
CA VAL A 24 2.33 11.04 -10.12
C VAL A 24 2.52 12.32 -9.30
N GLN A 25 1.51 12.67 -8.50
CA GLN A 25 1.63 13.75 -7.52
C GLN A 25 2.41 13.28 -6.30
N GLY A 26 3.13 14.19 -5.64
CA GLY A 26 3.95 13.85 -4.50
C GLY A 26 4.71 15.04 -3.94
N PHE A 27 5.57 14.76 -2.97
CA PHE A 27 6.44 15.72 -2.33
C PHE A 27 7.92 15.35 -2.52
N ASP A 28 8.80 16.32 -2.36
CA ASP A 28 10.23 16.12 -2.64
C ASP A 28 10.94 15.33 -1.52
N ASN A 29 10.45 15.41 -0.28
CA ASN A 29 11.05 14.74 0.88
C ASN A 29 10.02 14.07 1.82
N PRO A 30 10.44 13.07 2.61
CA PRO A 30 9.56 12.32 3.51
C PRO A 30 8.88 13.18 4.59
N GLU A 31 9.52 14.24 5.06
CA GLU A 31 8.98 15.11 6.11
C GLU A 31 7.70 15.83 5.62
N GLN A 32 7.68 16.25 4.36
CA GLN A 32 6.49 16.84 3.74
C GLN A 32 5.33 15.84 3.65
N TYR A 33 5.61 14.56 3.39
CA TYR A 33 4.57 13.52 3.39
C TYR A 33 3.92 13.37 4.78
N GLN A 34 4.72 13.44 5.85
CA GLN A 34 4.23 13.36 7.22
C GLN A 34 3.36 14.57 7.60
N GLN A 35 3.76 15.77 7.15
CA GLN A 35 3.11 17.02 7.55
C GLN A 35 1.91 17.41 6.69
N HIS A 36 1.91 17.04 5.41
CA HIS A 36 1.01 17.63 4.41
C HIS A 36 0.25 16.63 3.56
N ASN A 37 0.54 15.32 3.63
CA ASN A 37 -0.10 14.33 2.75
C ASN A 37 -1.53 13.95 3.18
N HIS A 38 -2.37 14.92 3.52
CA HIS A 38 -3.80 14.71 3.73
C HIS A 38 -4.52 14.12 2.50
N PRO A 39 -4.08 14.37 1.24
CA PRO A 39 -4.66 13.71 0.05
C PRO A 39 -4.19 12.27 -0.19
N TYR A 40 -3.32 11.72 0.67
CA TYR A 40 -2.80 10.35 0.59
C TYR A 40 -1.96 10.02 -0.66
N PHE A 41 -1.30 11.00 -1.28
CA PHE A 41 -0.50 10.77 -2.49
C PHE A 41 0.46 9.60 -2.34
N GLY A 42 0.30 8.62 -3.23
CA GLY A 42 1.18 7.46 -3.37
C GLY A 42 1.15 6.45 -2.23
N GLU A 43 0.32 6.64 -1.18
CA GLU A 43 0.30 5.78 0.00
C GLU A 43 -0.25 4.38 -0.29
N THR A 44 0.35 3.38 0.35
CA THR A 44 -0.29 2.06 0.50
C THR A 44 -1.33 2.16 1.61
N ILE A 45 -2.60 2.11 1.23
CA ILE A 45 -3.72 2.24 2.15
C ILE A 45 -4.07 0.88 2.75
N GLY A 46 -4.28 0.87 4.07
CA GLY A 46 -4.77 -0.28 4.82
C GLY A 46 -5.01 0.07 6.30
N ARG A 47 -5.61 -0.81 7.10
CA ARG A 47 -5.98 -2.21 6.76
C ARG A 47 -7.16 -2.30 5.77
N VAL A 48 -8.09 -1.35 5.82
CA VAL A 48 -9.22 -1.26 4.88
C VAL A 48 -9.23 0.11 4.21
N ALA A 49 -9.13 0.12 2.89
CA ALA A 49 -9.30 1.30 2.08
C ALA A 49 -10.75 1.74 2.00
N ASN A 50 -10.95 3.05 1.82
CA ASN A 50 -12.24 3.73 1.80
C ASN A 50 -12.94 3.68 3.17
N ARG A 51 -14.27 3.86 3.18
CA ARG A 51 -15.07 4.08 4.39
C ARG A 51 -15.69 2.79 4.90
N ILE A 52 -15.55 2.54 6.20
CA ILE A 52 -16.40 1.64 6.97
C ILE A 52 -17.43 2.50 7.69
N LYS A 53 -18.71 2.22 7.41
CA LYS A 53 -19.85 2.96 7.95
C LYS A 53 -19.86 2.90 9.48
N ASP A 54 -20.18 4.03 10.12
CA ASP A 54 -20.34 4.16 11.58
C ASP A 54 -19.10 3.68 12.37
N ALA A 55 -17.94 3.68 11.70
CA ALA A 55 -16.66 3.16 12.18
C ALA A 55 -16.79 1.80 12.88
N THR A 56 -17.68 0.93 12.41
CA THR A 56 -18.00 -0.32 13.11
C THR A 56 -18.03 -1.49 12.14
N ILE A 57 -17.29 -2.55 12.48
CA ILE A 57 -17.46 -3.86 11.85
C ILE A 57 -18.53 -4.59 12.66
N THR A 58 -19.71 -4.78 12.09
CA THR A 58 -20.88 -5.23 12.87
C THR A 58 -20.96 -6.74 13.07
N ASN A 59 -20.39 -7.53 12.16
CA ASN A 59 -20.43 -8.99 12.24
C ASN A 59 -19.20 -9.62 11.61
N LEU A 60 -18.17 -9.84 12.43
CA LEU A 60 -16.99 -10.61 12.08
C LEU A 60 -16.88 -11.74 13.10
N ASN A 61 -17.15 -12.96 12.64
CA ASN A 61 -17.33 -14.15 13.50
C ASN A 61 -18.28 -13.91 14.71
N GLY A 62 -19.42 -13.26 14.47
CA GLY A 62 -20.41 -12.96 15.52
C GLY A 62 -20.00 -11.88 16.52
N GLN A 63 -18.85 -11.22 16.31
CA GLN A 63 -18.38 -10.10 17.14
C GLN A 63 -18.49 -8.77 16.39
N SER A 64 -18.60 -7.68 17.16
CA SER A 64 -18.56 -6.32 16.65
C SER A 64 -17.32 -5.59 17.15
N TYR A 65 -16.70 -4.78 16.28
CA TYR A 65 -15.49 -4.03 16.57
C TYR A 65 -15.69 -2.55 16.24
N SER A 66 -15.45 -1.69 17.22
CA SER A 66 -15.39 -0.24 17.03
C SER A 66 -14.01 0.18 16.54
N LEU A 67 -13.99 1.04 15.52
CA LEU A 67 -12.80 1.59 14.88
C LEU A 67 -12.74 3.10 15.14
N ALA A 68 -11.64 3.73 14.73
CA ALA A 68 -11.54 5.19 14.79
C ALA A 68 -12.53 5.90 13.85
N GLU A 69 -13.32 6.83 14.38
CA GLU A 69 -14.14 7.78 13.61
C GLU A 69 -13.27 8.95 13.14
N ASN A 70 -12.65 8.82 11.97
CA ASN A 70 -11.73 9.82 11.41
C ASN A 70 -12.29 10.51 10.15
N ASN A 71 -13.50 10.17 9.71
CA ASN A 71 -14.18 10.86 8.62
C ASN A 71 -15.69 10.99 8.89
N GLY A 72 -16.06 12.00 9.67
CA GLY A 72 -17.41 12.08 10.24
C GLY A 72 -17.66 10.84 11.11
N PRO A 73 -18.82 10.17 10.99
CA PRO A 73 -19.10 8.95 11.76
C PRO A 73 -18.36 7.71 11.22
N ASN A 74 -17.58 7.82 10.14
CA ASN A 74 -17.00 6.66 9.46
C ASN A 74 -15.51 6.49 9.79
N ASN A 75 -15.03 5.26 9.66
CA ASN A 75 -13.60 4.97 9.58
C ASN A 75 -13.16 5.04 8.12
N LEU A 76 -12.18 5.86 7.80
CA LEU A 76 -11.64 6.09 6.46
C LEU A 76 -10.20 5.61 6.41
N HIS A 77 -9.87 4.83 5.39
CA HIS A 77 -8.48 4.45 5.06
C HIS A 77 -7.71 3.78 6.20
N GLY A 78 -8.44 3.03 7.05
CA GLY A 78 -7.84 2.22 8.09
C GLY A 78 -7.52 2.96 9.39
N GLY A 79 -8.01 4.19 9.59
CA GLY A 79 -7.95 4.88 10.88
C GLY A 79 -7.16 6.19 10.89
N ASN A 80 -6.88 6.69 12.09
CA ASN A 80 -6.31 8.03 12.29
C ASN A 80 -4.90 8.16 11.70
N VAL A 81 -4.08 7.13 11.89
CA VAL A 81 -2.77 6.97 11.27
C VAL A 81 -2.92 6.15 10.01
N GLY A 82 -3.56 4.97 10.10
CA GLY A 82 -3.65 4.04 8.97
C GLY A 82 -2.28 3.51 8.51
N TRP A 83 -2.25 2.57 7.57
CA TRP A 83 -1.00 1.97 7.12
C TRP A 83 -0.13 2.89 6.24
N GLY A 84 -0.77 3.82 5.53
CA GLY A 84 -0.12 4.78 4.64
C GLY A 84 0.78 5.79 5.36
N LYS A 85 0.64 5.94 6.68
CA LYS A 85 1.46 6.84 7.51
C LYS A 85 2.50 6.12 8.37
N LYS A 86 2.55 4.79 8.33
CA LYS A 86 3.48 3.99 9.13
C LYS A 86 4.80 3.81 8.40
N LEU A 87 5.88 3.57 9.15
CA LEU A 87 7.14 3.15 8.56
C LEU A 87 7.08 1.65 8.24
N TRP A 88 7.25 1.31 6.98
CA TRP A 88 7.40 -0.07 6.52
C TRP A 88 8.88 -0.45 6.48
N THR A 89 9.16 -1.72 6.68
CA THR A 89 10.52 -2.27 6.59
C THR A 89 10.77 -2.77 5.18
N GLU A 90 11.86 -2.37 4.54
CA GLU A 90 12.28 -3.00 3.28
C GLU A 90 12.67 -4.46 3.57
N ILE A 91 12.09 -5.40 2.81
CA ILE A 91 12.33 -6.83 2.98
C ILE A 91 13.08 -7.39 1.78
N GLU A 92 13.89 -8.41 2.02
CA GLU A 92 14.62 -9.10 0.97
C GLU A 92 13.65 -9.84 0.03
N CYS A 93 13.87 -9.70 -1.28
CA CYS A 93 13.11 -10.40 -2.31
C CYS A 93 13.99 -10.61 -3.55
N PRO A 94 13.60 -11.51 -4.48
CA PRO A 94 14.30 -11.64 -5.75
C PRO A 94 14.35 -10.31 -6.50
N THR A 95 15.50 -10.02 -7.14
CA THR A 95 15.69 -8.79 -7.91
C THR A 95 14.59 -8.57 -8.95
N ALA A 96 14.10 -9.64 -9.58
CA ALA A 96 12.97 -9.59 -10.50
C ALA A 96 11.99 -10.71 -10.14
N ARG A 97 10.77 -10.34 -9.72
CA ARG A 97 9.65 -11.27 -9.57
C ARG A 97 8.92 -11.43 -10.90
N GLU A 98 8.43 -12.64 -11.15
CA GLU A 98 7.40 -12.86 -12.15
C GLU A 98 6.08 -12.35 -11.58
N VAL A 99 5.35 -11.54 -12.35
CA VAL A 99 4.06 -11.00 -11.93
C VAL A 99 2.95 -11.67 -12.73
N PRO A 100 1.96 -12.32 -12.09
CA PRO A 100 0.84 -12.93 -12.79
C PRO A 100 0.13 -11.95 -13.73
N GLY A 101 -0.07 -12.37 -14.99
CA GLY A 101 -0.71 -11.54 -16.02
C GLY A 101 0.19 -10.51 -16.70
N ILE A 102 1.49 -10.44 -16.34
CA ILE A 102 2.48 -9.56 -16.99
C ILE A 102 3.61 -10.40 -17.57
N GLU A 103 3.63 -10.52 -18.89
CA GLU A 103 4.64 -11.31 -19.61
C GLU A 103 5.69 -10.42 -20.30
N GLY A 104 6.90 -10.95 -20.52
CA GLY A 104 7.92 -10.27 -21.31
C GLY A 104 8.46 -8.97 -20.70
N LEU A 105 8.41 -8.83 -19.37
CA LEU A 105 8.98 -7.70 -18.66
C LEU A 105 10.52 -7.78 -18.72
N THR A 106 11.14 -6.77 -19.30
CA THR A 106 12.59 -6.65 -19.42
C THR A 106 13.14 -5.61 -18.45
N ALA A 107 14.41 -5.73 -18.06
CA ALA A 107 15.05 -4.85 -17.07
C ALA A 107 14.24 -4.73 -15.77
N ALA A 108 13.59 -5.82 -15.36
CA ALA A 108 12.73 -5.84 -14.19
C ALA A 108 13.53 -5.65 -12.89
N LYS A 109 13.03 -4.80 -12.01
CA LYS A 109 13.50 -4.62 -10.64
C LYS A 109 12.32 -4.64 -9.69
N THR A 110 12.47 -5.38 -8.59
CA THR A 110 11.48 -5.49 -7.52
C THR A 110 12.02 -4.85 -6.24
N THR A 111 11.15 -4.10 -5.57
CA THR A 111 11.35 -3.63 -4.19
C THR A 111 10.16 -4.08 -3.36
N ALA A 112 10.40 -4.56 -2.15
CA ALA A 112 9.37 -5.09 -1.28
C ALA A 112 9.40 -4.40 0.10
N TYR A 113 8.22 -4.13 0.64
CA TYR A 113 8.06 -3.53 1.96
C TYR A 113 7.09 -4.36 2.79
N GLY A 114 7.44 -4.60 4.07
CA GLY A 114 6.62 -5.29 5.05
C GLY A 114 6.18 -4.38 6.20
N LEU A 115 4.97 -4.62 6.73
CA LEU A 115 4.40 -3.97 7.90
C LEU A 115 3.69 -4.99 8.80
N THR A 116 4.01 -4.95 10.09
CA THR A 116 3.27 -5.70 11.11
C THR A 116 2.23 -4.79 11.76
N SER A 117 0.95 -5.02 11.44
CA SER A 117 -0.19 -4.36 12.07
C SER A 117 -0.71 -5.26 13.19
N LYS A 118 -0.42 -4.91 14.45
CA LYS A 118 -0.75 -5.73 15.62
C LYS A 118 -2.27 -5.86 15.82
N ASP A 119 -2.68 -6.87 16.57
CA ASP A 119 -4.06 -6.98 17.06
C ASP A 119 -4.47 -5.70 17.80
N GLY A 120 -5.67 -5.20 17.48
CA GLY A 120 -6.22 -3.93 17.99
C GLY A 120 -5.66 -2.66 17.33
N ASP A 121 -4.79 -2.77 16.34
CA ASP A 121 -4.27 -1.61 15.60
C ASP A 121 -5.40 -0.85 14.90
N GLU A 122 -5.59 0.43 15.26
CA GLU A 122 -6.72 1.28 14.84
C GLU A 122 -8.11 0.68 15.14
N GLY A 123 -8.19 -0.28 16.07
CA GLY A 123 -9.39 -1.02 16.45
C GLY A 123 -9.64 -2.30 15.63
N PHE A 124 -8.81 -2.61 14.62
CA PHE A 124 -8.98 -3.82 13.83
C PHE A 124 -8.52 -5.07 14.60
N PRO A 125 -9.31 -6.16 14.62
CA PRO A 125 -8.92 -7.40 15.29
C PRO A 125 -7.88 -8.17 14.48
N GLY A 126 -7.01 -8.88 15.17
CA GLY A 126 -5.99 -9.74 14.60
C GLY A 126 -4.70 -9.01 14.21
N THR A 127 -3.57 -9.66 14.45
CA THR A 127 -2.27 -9.23 13.93
C THR A 127 -2.14 -9.64 12.47
N VAL A 128 -1.86 -8.69 11.59
CA VAL A 128 -1.63 -8.92 10.17
C VAL A 128 -0.20 -8.56 9.81
N GLN A 129 0.46 -9.47 9.10
CA GLN A 129 1.66 -9.17 8.33
C GLN A 129 1.24 -8.78 6.92
N ALA A 130 1.47 -7.52 6.56
CA ALA A 130 1.18 -6.99 5.23
C ALA A 130 2.47 -6.77 4.47
N THR A 131 2.48 -7.13 3.20
CA THR A 131 3.60 -6.93 2.29
C THR A 131 3.11 -6.31 1.00
N VAL A 132 3.86 -5.35 0.47
CA VAL A 132 3.68 -4.83 -0.89
C VAL A 132 4.95 -5.08 -1.70
N PHE A 133 4.77 -5.64 -2.89
CA PHE A 133 5.82 -5.79 -3.89
C PHE A 133 5.58 -4.78 -5.02
N TYR A 134 6.61 -4.02 -5.34
CA TYR A 134 6.66 -3.13 -6.49
C TYR A 134 7.62 -3.69 -7.51
N THR A 135 7.12 -4.20 -8.64
CA THR A 135 7.95 -4.69 -9.75
C THR A 135 7.84 -3.73 -10.93
N ALA A 136 8.94 -3.07 -11.26
CA ALA A 136 9.01 -2.14 -12.38
C ALA A 136 9.93 -2.66 -13.49
N GLY A 137 9.56 -2.42 -14.73
CA GLY A 137 10.36 -2.81 -15.90
C GLY A 137 9.83 -2.24 -17.19
N LEU A 138 10.30 -2.80 -18.30
CA LEU A 138 9.97 -2.35 -19.66
C LEU A 138 9.31 -3.46 -20.47
N GLN A 139 8.26 -3.12 -21.20
CA GLN A 139 7.67 -3.95 -22.24
C GLN A 139 7.75 -3.27 -23.60
N LYS A 140 7.68 -4.06 -24.68
CA LYS A 140 7.54 -3.53 -26.04
C LYS A 140 6.14 -3.84 -26.56
N ILE A 141 5.28 -2.82 -26.62
CA ILE A 141 3.89 -2.94 -27.09
C ILE A 141 3.75 -2.11 -28.37
N ASN A 142 3.35 -2.75 -29.48
CA ASN A 142 3.18 -2.09 -30.78
C ASN A 142 4.42 -1.28 -31.22
N GLY A 143 5.62 -1.81 -30.97
CA GLY A 143 6.88 -1.15 -31.31
C GLY A 143 7.33 -0.04 -30.36
N ARG A 144 6.55 0.30 -29.33
CA ARG A 144 6.88 1.33 -28.33
C ARG A 144 7.35 0.70 -27.03
N HIS A 145 8.30 1.36 -26.37
CA HIS A 145 8.68 1.00 -25.01
C HIS A 145 7.61 1.50 -24.05
N VAL A 146 7.11 0.62 -23.19
CA VAL A 146 6.12 0.91 -22.17
C VAL A 146 6.76 0.64 -20.82
N THR A 147 6.67 1.63 -19.94
CA THR A 147 7.03 1.45 -18.54
C THR A 147 5.90 0.71 -17.86
N VAL A 148 6.21 -0.40 -17.20
CA VAL A 148 5.24 -1.15 -16.40
C VAL A 148 5.67 -1.03 -14.95
N LEU A 149 4.72 -0.64 -14.10
CA LEU A 149 4.82 -0.75 -12.65
C LEU A 149 3.69 -1.67 -12.20
N ALA A 150 4.07 -2.82 -11.67
CA ALA A 150 3.16 -3.79 -11.07
C ALA A 150 3.20 -3.68 -9.55
N MET A 151 2.05 -3.90 -8.92
CA MET A 151 1.85 -3.88 -7.48
C MET A 151 1.19 -5.17 -7.06
N GLU A 152 1.82 -5.91 -6.16
CA GLU A 152 1.24 -7.12 -5.55
C GLU A 152 1.10 -6.86 -4.04
N TYR A 153 -0.07 -7.18 -3.48
CA TYR A 153 -0.33 -7.08 -2.05
C TYR A 153 -0.50 -8.47 -1.46
N GLU A 154 0.22 -8.75 -0.38
CA GLU A 154 0.03 -9.94 0.44
C GLU A 154 -0.35 -9.51 1.86
N ALA A 155 -1.29 -10.23 2.46
CA ALA A 155 -1.69 -10.01 3.84
C ALA A 155 -1.96 -11.36 4.50
N GLU A 156 -1.32 -11.60 5.63
CA GLU A 156 -1.46 -12.82 6.42
C GLU A 156 -1.93 -12.48 7.83
N LEU A 157 -3.04 -13.07 8.26
CA LEU A 157 -3.48 -13.04 9.66
C LEU A 157 -2.64 -14.04 10.45
N THR A 158 -1.82 -13.55 11.38
CA THR A 158 -0.85 -14.38 12.11
C THR A 158 -1.22 -14.64 13.57
N GLY A 159 -2.28 -14.03 14.08
CA GLY A 159 -2.82 -14.31 15.42
C GLY A 159 -3.70 -13.20 15.97
N GLY A 160 -4.11 -13.32 17.25
CA GLY A 160 -4.93 -12.33 17.95
C GLY A 160 -6.44 -12.39 17.65
N ALA A 161 -6.83 -12.89 16.49
CA ALA A 161 -8.22 -13.14 16.13
C ALA A 161 -8.32 -14.32 15.16
N GLU A 162 -9.52 -14.91 15.03
CA GLU A 162 -9.80 -15.97 14.05
C GLU A 162 -9.97 -15.42 12.62
N GLU A 163 -10.52 -14.21 12.50
CA GLU A 163 -10.76 -13.54 11.22
C GLU A 163 -10.46 -12.04 11.34
N THR A 164 -10.19 -11.39 10.20
CA THR A 164 -10.04 -9.94 10.10
C THR A 164 -10.51 -9.46 8.73
N VAL A 165 -10.69 -8.15 8.58
CA VAL A 165 -11.00 -7.53 7.29
C VAL A 165 -9.74 -6.97 6.66
N ILE A 166 -9.60 -7.11 5.35
CA ILE A 166 -8.46 -6.58 4.58
C ILE A 166 -8.98 -6.01 3.26
N ASN A 167 -8.53 -4.83 2.88
CA ASN A 167 -8.81 -4.21 1.58
C ASN A 167 -7.72 -3.19 1.28
N MET A 168 -6.60 -3.64 0.73
CA MET A 168 -5.45 -2.77 0.43
C MET A 168 -5.60 -2.08 -0.92
N THR A 169 -5.00 -0.90 -1.07
CA THR A 169 -4.88 -0.22 -2.37
C THR A 169 -3.68 0.75 -2.37
N ASN A 170 -3.35 1.32 -3.52
CA ASN A 170 -2.44 2.46 -3.64
C ASN A 170 -3.23 3.71 -4.01
N HIS A 171 -2.81 4.87 -3.50
CA HIS A 171 -3.52 6.14 -3.67
C HIS A 171 -2.73 7.18 -4.50
N SER A 172 -2.04 6.73 -5.56
CA SER A 172 -1.44 7.60 -6.60
C SER A 172 -2.47 8.17 -7.57
#